data_AF-A0A6I3MGZ9-F1
#
_entry.id   AF-A0A6I3MGZ9-F1
#
_cell.length_a   1.000
_cell.length_b   1.000
_cell.length_c   1.000
_cell.angle_alpha   90.00
_cell.angle_beta   90.00
_cell.angle_gamma   90.00
#
_symmetry.space_group_name_H-M   'P 1'
#
loop_
_entity.id
_entity.type
_entity.pdbx_description
1 polymer ?
#
loop_
_entity_poly.entity_id
_entity_poly.type
_entity_poly.pdbx_seq_one_letter_code
_entity_poly.pdbx_strand_id
1 'polypeptide(L)'
;MVLRDKIFPKILISFLVLFMSCNSSDEVKIRTGSIEEALKVASQSKKNLVVIVTYPGCPTCDILLSSATKKNEFTEVLSHFVVYDFNVLNPANSWVEQWMFEKAYPIACVFSPEGKLITLIENGDINKIEKVLTKIAANEQDKSIYDYSKTRLTVKGKELVETLNASFQGYRVLNQNKATNEAINKAILNVKTSVAKESYFFNNYVLSKLYYKIKDTTSAAKYTQTALNFSSTMDAVLYPPLRAELKYQLNNKYDQYDDAYLAIKQTTRDIGKIERSKKPVISFQVKNVGKKPLLIKEVVVSCSCTAAQWPKKNIMPGEEANIDLTYKPGKEGVFQQTAYIISNAFNSSVTITINGYVQ
;
A
#
# COMPACT_ATOMS: atom_id res chain seq x y z
N MET A 1 -95.10 -4.81 19.77
CA MET A 1 -95.05 -6.05 20.58
C MET A 1 -93.98 -6.96 19.97
N VAL A 2 -92.82 -7.09 20.65
CA VAL A 2 -91.94 -8.29 20.74
C VAL A 2 -91.28 -8.78 19.42
N LEU A 3 -90.02 -8.42 19.18
CA LEU A 3 -88.77 -9.19 19.44
C LEU A 3 -88.46 -10.27 18.38
N ARG A 4 -87.25 -10.29 17.78
CA ARG A 4 -86.04 -10.96 18.33
C ARG A 4 -84.89 -11.09 17.31
N ASP A 5 -83.69 -11.07 17.87
CA ASP A 5 -82.33 -11.05 17.32
C ASP A 5 -81.86 -12.24 16.45
N LYS A 6 -80.77 -12.00 15.71
CA LYS A 6 -79.57 -12.86 15.46
C LYS A 6 -78.56 -12.04 14.61
N ILE A 7 -77.49 -11.41 15.12
CA ILE A 7 -76.19 -11.87 15.68
C ILE A 7 -75.28 -12.61 14.68
N PHE A 8 -74.31 -11.83 14.12
CA PHE A 8 -72.91 -12.10 13.71
C PHE A 8 -72.56 -13.08 12.55
N PRO A 9 -71.35 -12.99 11.91
CA PRO A 9 -70.22 -12.07 12.16
C PRO A 9 -69.64 -11.34 10.92
N LYS A 10 -68.98 -10.20 11.19
CA LYS A 10 -68.03 -9.53 10.29
C LYS A 10 -66.75 -10.37 10.19
N ILE A 11 -66.37 -10.77 8.98
CA ILE A 11 -65.07 -11.37 8.68
C ILE A 11 -64.05 -10.23 8.69
N LEU A 12 -63.28 -10.13 9.78
CA LEU A 12 -62.08 -9.33 9.86
C LEU A 12 -60.96 -10.14 9.18
N ILE A 13 -60.65 -9.83 7.93
CA ILE A 13 -59.50 -10.40 7.23
C ILE A 13 -58.25 -9.82 7.88
N SER A 14 -57.67 -10.59 8.80
CA SER A 14 -56.32 -10.36 9.32
C SER A 14 -55.34 -10.54 8.17
N PHE A 15 -54.83 -9.44 7.63
CA PHE A 15 -53.66 -9.45 6.76
C PHE A 15 -52.44 -9.80 7.63
N LEU A 16 -52.20 -11.10 7.80
CA LEU A 16 -50.95 -11.62 8.34
C LEU A 16 -49.86 -11.32 7.29
N VAL A 17 -49.21 -10.17 7.40
CA VAL A 17 -47.99 -9.87 6.66
C VAL A 17 -46.93 -10.83 7.18
N LEU A 18 -46.79 -11.97 6.50
CA LEU A 18 -45.59 -12.78 6.56
C LEU A 18 -44.44 -11.89 6.08
N PHE A 19 -43.67 -11.37 7.03
CA PHE A 19 -42.30 -10.97 6.76
C PHE A 19 -41.56 -12.22 6.30
N MET A 20 -41.54 -12.45 4.98
CA MET A 20 -40.48 -13.23 4.38
C MET A 20 -39.20 -12.48 4.66
N SER A 21 -38.54 -12.87 5.76
CA SER A 21 -37.14 -12.61 5.98
C SER A 21 -36.41 -13.17 4.76
N CYS A 22 -36.05 -12.28 3.83
CA CYS A 22 -35.06 -12.58 2.81
C CYS A 22 -33.73 -12.76 3.53
N ASN A 23 -33.50 -13.96 4.07
CA ASN A 23 -32.19 -14.37 4.52
C ASN A 23 -31.44 -14.99 3.32
N SER A 24 -31.26 -14.18 2.27
CA SER A 24 -30.18 -14.42 1.33
C SER A 24 -29.01 -13.59 1.84
N SER A 25 -28.14 -14.21 2.63
CA SER A 25 -26.81 -13.65 2.86
C SER A 25 -26.12 -13.66 1.50
N ASP A 26 -26.31 -12.60 0.72
CA ASP A 26 -25.65 -12.42 -0.56
C ASP A 26 -24.15 -12.58 -0.31
N GLU A 27 -23.53 -13.53 -1.00
CA GLU A 27 -22.11 -13.82 -0.88
C GLU A 27 -21.33 -12.51 -1.03
N VAL A 28 -20.40 -12.24 -0.10
CA VAL A 28 -19.60 -11.02 -0.11
C VAL A 28 -18.79 -10.99 -1.41
N LYS A 29 -19.22 -10.15 -2.34
CA LYS A 29 -18.54 -9.99 -3.61
C LYS A 29 -17.33 -9.07 -3.47
N ILE A 30 -16.14 -9.66 -3.42
CA ILE A 30 -14.87 -8.93 -3.51
C ILE A 30 -14.70 -8.44 -4.95
N ARG A 31 -14.59 -7.13 -5.12
CA ARG A 31 -14.38 -6.48 -6.42
C ARG A 31 -12.91 -6.13 -6.60
N THR A 32 -12.51 -5.87 -7.83
CA THR A 32 -11.21 -5.27 -8.15
C THR A 32 -11.43 -3.96 -8.89
N GLY A 33 -10.45 -3.07 -8.88
CA GLY A 33 -10.54 -1.78 -9.57
C GLY A 33 -9.67 -0.73 -8.92
N SER A 34 -9.91 0.52 -9.31
CA SER A 34 -9.29 1.71 -8.77
C SER A 34 -10.02 2.25 -7.54
N ILE A 35 -9.36 3.15 -6.80
CA ILE A 35 -9.96 3.83 -5.66
C ILE A 35 -11.15 4.70 -6.00
N GLU A 36 -11.15 5.37 -7.16
CA GLU A 36 -12.29 6.21 -7.55
C GLU A 36 -13.51 5.37 -7.93
N GLU A 37 -13.32 4.20 -8.55
CA GLU A 37 -14.42 3.26 -8.80
C GLU A 37 -14.97 2.67 -7.50
N ALA A 38 -14.09 2.26 -6.58
CA ALA A 38 -14.48 1.71 -5.29
C ALA A 38 -15.27 2.72 -4.45
N LEU A 39 -14.78 3.96 -4.37
CA LEU A 39 -15.46 5.05 -3.67
C LEU A 39 -16.78 5.44 -4.32
N LYS A 40 -16.87 5.41 -5.66
CA LYS A 40 -18.13 5.64 -6.38
C LYS A 40 -19.18 4.59 -5.99
N VAL A 41 -18.81 3.32 -5.95
CA VAL A 41 -19.71 2.24 -5.53
C VAL A 41 -20.15 2.43 -4.07
N ALA A 42 -19.20 2.70 -3.17
CA ALA A 42 -19.46 2.93 -1.75
C ALA A 42 -20.43 4.10 -1.51
N SER A 43 -20.22 5.22 -2.22
CA SER A 43 -21.09 6.38 -2.20
C SER A 43 -22.51 6.05 -2.68
N GLN A 44 -22.63 5.35 -3.82
CA GLN A 44 -23.92 4.96 -4.40
C GLN A 44 -24.71 4.00 -3.51
N SER A 45 -24.03 3.04 -2.86
CA SER A 45 -24.66 2.09 -1.95
C SER A 45 -24.83 2.63 -0.53
N LYS A 46 -24.29 3.82 -0.21
CA LYS A 46 -24.24 4.39 1.15
C LYS A 46 -23.63 3.43 2.18
N LYS A 47 -22.62 2.66 1.75
CA LYS A 47 -21.91 1.69 2.60
C LYS A 47 -20.45 2.11 2.72
N ASN A 48 -19.86 1.88 3.88
CA ASN A 48 -18.41 2.04 4.06
C ASN A 48 -17.67 1.08 3.10
N LEU A 49 -16.48 1.50 2.67
CA LEU A 49 -15.61 0.73 1.78
C LEU A 49 -14.50 0.06 2.59
N VAL A 50 -14.30 -1.24 2.40
CA VAL A 50 -13.11 -1.97 2.83
C VAL A 50 -12.26 -2.24 1.61
N VAL A 51 -11.03 -1.72 1.63
CA VAL A 51 -9.98 -2.02 0.64
C VAL A 51 -8.97 -2.95 1.29
N ILE A 52 -8.80 -4.14 0.74
CA ILE A 52 -7.77 -5.10 1.15
C ILE A 52 -6.59 -4.93 0.20
N VAL A 53 -5.51 -4.34 0.68
CA VAL A 53 -4.28 -4.12 -0.10
C VAL A 53 -3.46 -5.40 -0.08
N THR A 54 -3.17 -5.96 -1.26
CA THR A 54 -2.54 -7.27 -1.42
C THR A 54 -1.34 -7.23 -2.36
N TYR A 55 -0.48 -8.24 -2.23
CA TYR A 55 0.66 -8.48 -3.11
C TYR A 55 0.64 -9.93 -3.59
N PRO A 56 0.87 -10.24 -4.88
CA PRO A 56 0.87 -11.60 -5.37
C PRO A 56 1.92 -12.50 -4.72
N GLY A 57 1.54 -13.72 -4.34
CA GLY A 57 2.43 -14.64 -3.63
C GLY A 57 2.57 -14.34 -2.14
N CYS A 58 1.59 -13.62 -1.57
CA CYS A 58 1.44 -13.37 -0.14
C CYS A 58 0.44 -14.38 0.46
N PRO A 59 0.88 -15.44 1.16
CA PRO A 59 -0.04 -16.46 1.68
C PRO A 59 -1.07 -15.89 2.65
N THR A 60 -0.68 -14.91 3.48
CA THR A 60 -1.60 -14.23 4.41
C THR A 60 -2.69 -13.46 3.65
N CYS A 61 -2.37 -12.89 2.49
CA CYS A 61 -3.33 -12.19 1.65
C CYS A 61 -4.35 -13.18 1.07
N ASP A 62 -3.89 -14.34 0.58
CA ASP A 62 -4.76 -15.40 0.05
C ASP A 62 -5.70 -15.94 1.13
N ILE A 63 -5.19 -16.14 2.35
CA ILE A 63 -5.98 -16.58 3.51
C ILE A 63 -7.06 -15.56 3.87
N LEU A 64 -6.72 -14.27 3.89
CA LEU A 64 -7.67 -13.20 4.20
C LEU A 64 -8.77 -13.10 3.13
N LEU A 65 -8.40 -13.07 1.85
CA LEU A 65 -9.36 -13.02 0.73
C LEU A 65 -10.27 -14.25 0.72
N SER A 66 -9.73 -15.46 0.95
CA SER A 66 -10.53 -16.67 1.02
C SER A 66 -11.49 -16.67 2.21
N SER A 67 -11.05 -16.15 3.37
CA SER A 67 -11.91 -16.03 4.55
C SER A 67 -13.04 -15.02 4.35
N ALA A 68 -12.79 -13.97 3.55
CA ALA A 68 -13.75 -12.94 3.20
C ALA A 68 -14.84 -13.39 2.19
N THR A 69 -14.77 -14.61 1.64
CA THR A 69 -15.82 -15.17 0.77
C THR A 69 -16.49 -16.43 1.33
N LYS A 70 -15.91 -17.05 2.36
CA LYS A 70 -16.48 -18.25 3.01
C LYS A 70 -17.54 -17.85 4.03
N LYS A 71 -18.70 -18.51 4.02
CA LYS A 71 -19.76 -18.27 5.01
C LYS A 71 -19.26 -18.48 6.45
N ASN A 72 -19.06 -17.38 7.17
CA ASN A 72 -18.59 -17.29 8.55
C ASN A 72 -18.99 -15.92 9.17
N GLU A 73 -18.70 -15.71 10.45
CA GLU A 73 -18.97 -14.45 11.16
C GLU A 73 -18.32 -13.24 10.46
N PHE A 74 -17.08 -13.40 9.99
CA PHE A 74 -16.36 -12.37 9.24
C PHE A 74 -17.11 -11.91 7.96
N THR A 75 -17.70 -12.83 7.20
CA THR A 75 -18.50 -12.49 6.01
C THR A 75 -19.83 -11.84 6.34
N GLU A 76 -20.43 -12.18 7.48
CA GLU A 76 -21.63 -11.50 7.96
C GLU A 76 -21.33 -10.02 8.24
N VAL A 77 -20.22 -9.74 8.94
CA VAL A 77 -19.75 -8.38 9.18
C VAL A 77 -19.43 -7.66 7.85
N LEU A 78 -18.69 -8.29 6.94
CA LEU A 78 -18.32 -7.71 5.65
C LEU A 78 -19.52 -7.41 4.74
N SER A 79 -20.65 -8.09 4.90
CA SER A 79 -21.86 -7.84 4.09
C SER A 79 -22.43 -6.41 4.25
N HIS A 80 -22.09 -5.74 5.35
CA HIS A 80 -22.42 -4.34 5.61
C HIS A 80 -21.54 -3.35 4.83
N PHE A 81 -20.50 -3.82 4.16
CA PHE A 81 -19.50 -3.00 3.48
C PHE A 81 -19.48 -3.26 1.97
N VAL A 82 -18.88 -2.32 1.24
CA VAL A 82 -18.35 -2.59 -0.11
C VAL A 82 -16.93 -3.10 0.05
N VAL A 83 -16.56 -4.19 -0.63
CA VAL A 83 -15.24 -4.82 -0.46
C VAL A 83 -14.49 -4.85 -1.78
N TYR A 84 -13.24 -4.36 -1.76
CA TYR A 84 -12.33 -4.37 -2.90
C TYR A 84 -10.98 -5.00 -2.53
N ASP A 85 -10.43 -5.78 -3.45
CA ASP A 85 -9.04 -6.23 -3.45
C ASP A 85 -8.19 -5.28 -4.29
N PHE A 86 -7.18 -4.69 -3.66
CA PHE A 86 -6.20 -3.80 -4.27
C PHE A 86 -4.86 -4.51 -4.34
N ASN A 87 -4.69 -5.29 -5.41
CA ASN A 87 -3.40 -5.79 -5.81
C ASN A 87 -2.48 -4.63 -6.20
N VAL A 88 -1.37 -4.48 -5.50
CA VAL A 88 -0.41 -3.37 -5.69
C VAL A 88 0.42 -3.47 -6.97
N LEU A 89 0.45 -4.62 -7.63
CA LEU A 89 1.02 -4.74 -8.98
C LEU A 89 0.11 -4.14 -10.05
N ASN A 90 -1.17 -3.88 -9.75
CA ASN A 90 -2.02 -3.09 -10.63
C ASN A 90 -1.54 -1.62 -10.60
N PRO A 91 -1.15 -1.03 -11.74
CA PRO A 91 -0.70 0.36 -11.79
C PRO A 91 -1.71 1.38 -11.23
N ALA A 92 -3.01 1.08 -11.24
CA ALA A 92 -4.03 1.94 -10.63
C ALA A 92 -3.90 2.05 -9.09
N ASN A 93 -3.18 1.11 -8.46
CA ASN A 93 -3.08 0.94 -7.01
C ASN A 93 -1.65 1.16 -6.48
N SER A 94 -0.65 1.37 -7.35
CA SER A 94 0.77 1.46 -6.95
C SER A 94 1.07 2.65 -6.01
N TRP A 95 0.18 3.64 -5.96
CA TRP A 95 0.28 4.81 -5.07
C TRP A 95 0.02 4.47 -3.60
N VAL A 96 -0.64 3.34 -3.30
CA VAL A 96 -1.12 3.01 -1.95
C VAL A 96 0.04 2.81 -0.96
N GLU A 97 1.07 2.08 -1.37
CA GLU A 97 2.30 1.88 -0.58
C GLU A 97 3.07 3.19 -0.36
N GLN A 98 3.10 4.04 -1.38
CA GLN A 98 3.73 5.36 -1.34
C GLN A 98 3.01 6.28 -0.36
N TRP A 99 1.68 6.27 -0.39
CA TRP A 99 0.85 7.06 0.50
C TRP A 99 0.97 6.61 1.96
N MET A 100 0.88 5.31 2.23
CA MET A 100 0.93 4.79 3.60
C MET A 100 2.35 4.74 4.18
N PHE A 101 3.37 4.88 3.32
CA PHE A 101 4.77 4.60 3.65
C PHE A 101 4.92 3.19 4.23
N GLU A 102 4.33 2.20 3.56
CA GLU A 102 4.30 0.81 4.03
C GLU A 102 4.40 -0.19 2.88
N LYS A 103 5.10 -1.30 3.12
CA LYS A 103 5.28 -2.41 2.19
C LYS A 103 5.08 -3.78 2.85
N ALA A 104 4.18 -3.82 3.82
CA ALA A 104 3.70 -5.03 4.48
C ALA A 104 2.28 -5.33 4.00
N TYR A 105 1.96 -6.61 3.78
CA TYR A 105 0.66 -7.03 3.27
C TYR A 105 0.13 -8.25 4.05
N PRO A 106 -1.21 -8.41 4.13
CA PRO A 106 -2.20 -7.47 3.64
C PRO A 106 -2.42 -6.30 4.62
N ILE A 107 -2.98 -5.20 4.11
CA ILE A 107 -3.48 -4.07 4.92
C ILE A 107 -4.94 -3.87 4.57
N ALA A 108 -5.82 -3.83 5.56
CA ALA A 108 -7.21 -3.47 5.37
C ALA A 108 -7.40 -1.98 5.67
N CYS A 109 -7.83 -1.20 4.67
CA CYS A 109 -8.17 0.22 4.81
C CYS A 109 -9.69 0.39 4.75
N VAL A 110 -10.27 1.12 5.70
CA VAL A 110 -11.72 1.37 5.74
C VAL A 110 -11.99 2.84 5.43
N PHE A 111 -12.87 3.11 4.47
CA PHE A 111 -13.27 4.45 4.08
C PHE A 111 -14.77 4.67 4.27
N SER A 112 -15.15 5.90 4.59
CA SER A 112 -16.55 6.33 4.56
C SER A 112 -17.08 6.41 3.13
N PRO A 113 -18.41 6.48 2.91
CA PRO A 113 -18.99 6.64 1.57
C PRO A 113 -18.55 7.94 0.87
N GLU A 114 -18.15 8.96 1.65
CA GLU A 114 -17.60 10.23 1.15
C GLU A 114 -16.09 10.13 0.84
N GLY A 115 -15.48 8.97 1.10
CA GLY A 115 -14.09 8.68 0.86
C GLY A 115 -13.12 9.21 1.91
N LYS A 116 -13.58 9.44 3.14
CA LYS A 116 -12.67 9.71 4.27
C LYS A 116 -12.10 8.39 4.79
N LEU A 117 -10.79 8.31 5.01
CA LEU A 117 -10.20 7.16 5.71
C LEU A 117 -10.69 7.15 7.16
N ILE A 118 -11.27 6.03 7.57
CA ILE A 118 -11.77 5.76 8.93
C ILE A 118 -10.68 5.07 9.75
N THR A 119 -10.04 4.05 9.20
CA THR A 119 -8.98 3.29 9.88
C THR A 119 -8.16 2.46 8.87
N LEU A 120 -7.02 1.97 9.32
CA LEU A 120 -6.28 0.91 8.66
C LEU A 120 -5.83 -0.15 9.66
N ILE A 121 -5.64 -1.38 9.18
CA ILE A 121 -5.31 -2.55 10.00
C ILE A 121 -4.24 -3.36 9.27
N GLU A 122 -3.04 -3.44 9.86
CA GLU A 122 -1.90 -4.18 9.30
C GLU A 122 -1.95 -5.69 9.57
N ASN A 123 -1.14 -6.45 8.82
CA ASN A 123 -0.83 -7.87 9.01
C ASN A 123 -1.95 -8.89 8.73
N GLY A 124 -3.14 -8.45 8.30
CA GLY A 124 -4.20 -9.37 7.87
C GLY A 124 -4.83 -10.25 8.94
N ASP A 125 -4.72 -9.86 10.22
CA ASP A 125 -5.32 -10.59 11.32
C ASP A 125 -6.86 -10.48 11.26
N ILE A 126 -7.51 -11.56 10.83
CA ILE A 126 -8.96 -11.61 10.60
C ILE A 126 -9.73 -11.20 11.86
N ASN A 127 -9.33 -11.68 13.04
CA ASN A 127 -10.03 -11.39 14.29
C ASN A 127 -9.97 -9.90 14.63
N LYS A 128 -8.82 -9.25 14.37
CA LYS A 128 -8.67 -7.80 14.56
C LYS A 128 -9.49 -7.01 13.55
N ILE A 129 -9.48 -7.44 12.28
CA ILE A 129 -10.24 -6.79 11.21
C ILE A 129 -11.73 -6.88 11.52
N GLU A 130 -12.24 -8.08 11.78
CA GLU A 130 -13.63 -8.35 12.14
C GLU A 130 -14.07 -7.49 13.33
N LYS A 131 -13.31 -7.51 14.43
CA LYS A 131 -13.61 -6.71 15.63
C LYS A 131 -13.76 -5.22 15.32
N VAL A 132 -12.88 -4.65 14.49
CA VAL A 132 -12.95 -3.23 14.13
C VAL A 132 -14.12 -2.96 13.18
N LEU A 133 -14.36 -3.84 12.20
CA LEU A 133 -15.46 -3.69 11.25
C LEU A 133 -16.82 -3.79 11.94
N THR A 134 -16.99 -4.68 12.93
CA THR A 134 -18.23 -4.79 13.73
C THR A 134 -18.56 -3.47 14.42
N LYS A 135 -17.57 -2.82 15.04
CA LYS A 135 -17.76 -1.50 15.67
C LYS A 135 -18.12 -0.41 14.68
N ILE A 136 -17.48 -0.43 13.51
CA ILE A 136 -17.77 0.53 12.43
C ILE A 136 -19.19 0.31 11.89
N ALA A 137 -19.63 -0.94 11.72
CA ALA A 137 -20.99 -1.27 11.27
C ALA A 137 -22.05 -0.84 12.30
N ALA A 138 -21.72 -0.90 13.59
CA ALA A 138 -22.57 -0.42 14.69
C ALA A 138 -22.57 1.12 14.86
N ASN A 139 -21.84 1.88 14.01
CA ASN A 139 -21.65 3.33 14.12
C ASN A 139 -21.12 3.80 15.48
N GLU A 140 -20.29 2.99 16.14
CA GLU A 140 -19.70 3.34 17.42
C GLU A 140 -18.63 4.43 17.25
N GLN A 141 -18.67 5.47 18.08
CA GLN A 141 -17.59 6.47 18.18
C GLN A 141 -16.48 6.02 19.15
N ASP A 142 -16.08 4.76 19.04
CA ASP A 142 -15.08 4.14 19.92
C ASP A 142 -13.66 4.42 19.41
N LYS A 143 -12.77 4.93 20.27
CA LYS A 143 -11.36 5.20 19.93
C LYS A 143 -10.58 3.91 19.59
N SER A 144 -11.05 2.74 20.00
CA SER A 144 -10.38 1.47 19.71
C SER A 144 -10.44 1.05 18.25
N ILE A 145 -11.25 1.71 17.40
CA ILE A 145 -11.19 1.51 15.94
C ILE A 145 -9.81 1.87 15.36
N TYR A 146 -9.00 2.62 16.10
CA TYR A 146 -7.64 3.04 15.73
C TYR A 146 -6.53 2.16 16.33
N ASP A 147 -6.83 1.20 17.20
CA ASP A 147 -5.82 0.45 17.97
C ASP A 147 -4.79 -0.28 17.09
N TYR A 148 -5.22 -0.65 15.87
CA TYR A 148 -4.40 -1.38 14.91
C TYR A 148 -3.90 -0.50 13.75
N SER A 149 -4.15 0.81 13.79
CA SER A 149 -3.68 1.74 12.78
C SER A 149 -2.20 2.05 12.97
N LYS A 150 -1.38 1.38 12.17
CA LYS A 150 0.07 1.50 12.18
C LYS A 150 0.65 1.31 10.78
N THR A 151 1.72 2.05 10.50
CA THR A 151 2.65 1.84 9.38
C THR A 151 4.08 2.05 9.86
N ARG A 152 5.05 2.21 8.96
CA ARG A 152 6.41 2.67 9.26
C ARG A 152 6.54 4.16 9.58
N LEU A 153 5.48 4.95 9.41
CA LEU A 153 5.43 6.33 9.94
C LEU A 153 5.53 6.31 11.47
N THR A 154 6.00 7.38 12.08
CA THR A 154 6.19 7.50 13.52
C THR A 154 4.85 7.63 14.24
N VAL A 155 3.93 8.45 13.74
CA VAL A 155 2.58 8.61 14.29
C VAL A 155 1.78 7.32 14.15
N LYS A 156 0.89 7.06 15.10
CA LYS A 156 0.07 5.84 15.20
C LYS A 156 -1.39 6.18 15.48
N GLY A 157 -2.26 5.18 15.40
CA GLY A 157 -3.65 5.30 15.82
C GLY A 157 -4.40 6.38 15.06
N LYS A 158 -5.20 7.16 15.79
CA LYS A 158 -6.02 8.24 15.22
C LYS A 158 -5.18 9.28 14.50
N GLU A 159 -4.03 9.64 15.05
CA GLU A 159 -3.16 10.66 14.45
C GLU A 159 -2.59 10.21 13.10
N LEU A 160 -2.24 8.93 12.98
CA LEU A 160 -1.86 8.32 11.71
C LEU A 160 -3.01 8.37 10.70
N VAL A 161 -4.21 7.95 11.09
CA VAL A 161 -5.39 8.00 10.21
C VAL A 161 -5.66 9.41 9.73
N GLU A 162 -5.59 10.41 10.60
CA GLU A 162 -5.78 11.81 10.21
C GLU A 162 -4.67 12.29 9.26
N THR A 163 -3.41 11.91 9.51
CA THR A 163 -2.26 12.25 8.67
C THR A 163 -2.38 11.65 7.28
N LEU A 164 -2.75 10.37 7.20
CA LEU A 164 -2.96 9.65 5.96
C LEU A 164 -4.21 10.16 5.23
N ASN A 165 -5.34 10.35 5.92
CA ASN A 165 -6.56 10.89 5.30
C ASN A 165 -6.31 12.27 4.66
N ALA A 166 -5.64 13.18 5.36
CA ALA A 166 -5.34 14.51 4.85
C ALA A 166 -4.47 14.48 3.58
N SER A 167 -3.43 13.64 3.56
CA SER A 167 -2.59 13.45 2.37
C SER A 167 -3.33 12.75 1.23
N PHE A 168 -4.18 11.77 1.52
CA PHE A 168 -5.03 11.09 0.55
C PHE A 168 -6.03 12.03 -0.11
N GLN A 169 -6.77 12.85 0.65
CA GLN A 169 -7.69 13.82 0.05
C GLN A 169 -6.96 14.81 -0.86
N GLY A 170 -5.77 15.25 -0.47
CA GLY A 170 -4.94 16.10 -1.33
C GLY A 170 -4.49 15.41 -2.61
N TYR A 171 -4.08 14.14 -2.51
CA TYR A 171 -3.72 13.31 -3.67
C TYR A 171 -4.91 13.10 -4.62
N ARG A 172 -6.12 12.89 -4.10
CA ARG A 172 -7.33 12.78 -4.94
C ARG A 172 -7.60 14.07 -5.71
N VAL A 173 -7.55 15.23 -5.05
CA VAL A 173 -7.70 16.53 -5.73
C VAL A 173 -6.59 16.75 -6.76
N LEU A 174 -5.36 16.35 -6.46
CA LEU A 174 -4.25 16.44 -7.40
C LEU A 174 -4.52 15.67 -8.71
N ASN A 175 -5.11 14.48 -8.62
CA ASN A 175 -5.37 13.61 -9.77
C ASN A 175 -6.68 13.93 -10.51
N GLN A 176 -7.46 14.91 -10.06
CA GLN A 176 -8.60 15.38 -10.82
C GLN A 176 -8.15 16.21 -12.04
N ASN A 177 -8.75 15.91 -13.20
CA ASN A 177 -8.46 16.62 -14.45
C ASN A 177 -8.86 18.11 -14.41
N LYS A 178 -9.91 18.46 -13.65
CA LYS A 178 -10.50 19.81 -13.59
C LYS A 178 -10.81 20.25 -12.15
N ALA A 179 -9.85 20.09 -11.23
CA ALA A 179 -9.99 20.66 -9.88
C ALA A 179 -9.99 22.19 -9.93
N THR A 180 -10.90 22.84 -9.21
CA THR A 180 -10.92 24.31 -9.08
C THR A 180 -9.79 24.80 -8.18
N ASN A 181 -9.36 26.05 -8.34
CA ASN A 181 -8.36 26.66 -7.44
C ASN A 181 -8.82 26.65 -5.98
N GLU A 182 -10.12 26.79 -5.72
CA GLU A 182 -10.69 26.67 -4.38
C GLU A 182 -10.49 25.27 -3.80
N ALA A 183 -10.80 24.22 -4.57
CA ALA A 183 -10.59 22.84 -4.16
C ALA A 183 -9.10 22.54 -3.92
N ILE A 184 -8.21 23.06 -4.78
CA ILE A 184 -6.77 22.91 -4.63
C ILE A 184 -6.25 23.64 -3.38
N ASN A 185 -6.69 24.88 -3.12
CA ASN A 185 -6.30 25.63 -1.94
C ASN A 185 -6.77 24.96 -0.65
N LYS A 186 -7.98 24.41 -0.64
CA LYS A 186 -8.49 23.60 0.48
C LYS A 186 -7.67 22.33 0.68
N ALA A 187 -7.31 21.64 -0.41
CA ALA A 187 -6.43 20.48 -0.36
C ALA A 187 -5.04 20.84 0.20
N ILE A 188 -4.44 21.95 -0.24
CA ILE A 188 -3.16 22.44 0.29
C ILE A 188 -3.25 22.64 1.80
N LEU A 189 -4.31 23.31 2.29
CA LEU A 189 -4.49 23.55 3.72
C LEU A 189 -4.60 22.24 4.50
N ASN A 190 -5.36 21.28 3.99
CA ASN A 190 -5.51 19.96 4.59
C ASN A 190 -4.18 19.19 4.61
N VAL A 191 -3.45 19.12 3.50
CA VAL A 191 -2.17 18.38 3.44
C VAL A 191 -1.11 19.04 4.32
N LYS A 192 -1.14 20.36 4.52
CA LYS A 192 -0.28 21.02 5.52
C LYS A 192 -0.53 20.50 6.94
N THR A 193 -1.76 20.14 7.30
CA THR A 193 -2.04 19.49 8.59
C THR A 193 -1.43 18.10 8.70
N SER A 194 -1.36 17.36 7.58
CA SER A 194 -0.62 16.08 7.51
C SER A 194 0.86 16.30 7.78
N VAL A 195 1.49 17.26 7.08
CA VAL A 195 2.91 17.61 7.26
C VAL A 195 3.21 18.09 8.69
N ALA A 196 2.30 18.85 9.31
CA ALA A 196 2.46 19.34 10.67
C ALA A 196 2.43 18.23 11.72
N LYS A 197 1.67 17.14 11.48
CA LYS A 197 1.66 15.94 12.32
C LYS A 197 2.90 15.09 12.08
N GLU A 198 3.14 14.73 10.82
CA GLU A 198 4.36 14.05 10.41
C GLU A 198 4.72 14.40 8.96
N SER A 199 5.90 14.98 8.78
CA SER A 199 6.45 15.27 7.45
C SER A 199 7.11 14.02 6.89
N TYR A 200 6.70 13.58 5.70
CA TYR A 200 7.33 12.47 4.97
C TYR A 200 7.33 12.76 3.46
N PHE A 201 7.96 11.91 2.64
CA PHE A 201 8.12 12.21 1.21
C PHE A 201 6.77 12.50 0.50
N PHE A 202 5.76 11.63 0.67
CA PHE A 202 4.55 11.69 -0.14
C PHE A 202 3.70 12.93 0.13
N ASN A 203 3.52 13.34 1.40
CA ASN A 203 2.73 14.53 1.68
C ASN A 203 3.41 15.83 1.20
N ASN A 204 4.75 15.89 1.22
CA ASN A 204 5.51 16.98 0.61
C ASN A 204 5.44 16.94 -0.93
N TYR A 205 5.48 15.74 -1.54
CA TYR A 205 5.25 15.56 -2.96
C TYR A 205 3.87 16.11 -3.39
N VAL A 206 2.81 15.71 -2.68
CA VAL A 206 1.44 16.20 -2.95
C VAL A 206 1.38 17.72 -2.82
N LEU A 207 1.96 18.32 -1.78
CA LEU A 207 1.99 19.78 -1.64
C LEU A 207 2.71 20.46 -2.80
N SER A 208 3.90 19.97 -3.17
CA SER A 208 4.65 20.52 -4.30
C SER A 208 3.79 20.56 -5.57
N LYS A 209 3.13 19.44 -5.89
CA LYS A 209 2.35 19.30 -7.11
C LYS A 209 1.05 20.12 -7.07
N LEU A 210 0.40 20.25 -5.92
CA LEU A 210 -0.76 21.12 -5.75
C LEU A 210 -0.39 22.60 -5.93
N TYR A 211 0.72 23.04 -5.32
CA TYR A 211 1.23 24.41 -5.50
C TYR A 211 1.62 24.68 -6.96
N TYR A 212 2.23 23.71 -7.62
CA TYR A 212 2.54 23.79 -9.04
C TYR A 212 1.28 23.97 -9.89
N LYS A 213 0.17 23.25 -9.59
CA LYS A 213 -1.11 23.39 -10.30
C LYS A 213 -1.70 24.81 -10.24
N ILE A 214 -1.50 25.52 -9.13
CA ILE A 214 -1.94 26.92 -8.98
C ILE A 214 -0.87 27.94 -9.36
N LYS A 215 0.23 27.50 -9.99
CA LYS A 215 1.34 28.35 -10.46
C LYS A 215 2.11 29.09 -9.35
N ASP A 216 2.02 28.64 -8.09
CA ASP A 216 2.90 29.11 -7.02
C ASP A 216 4.21 28.32 -7.04
N THR A 217 5.14 28.78 -7.89
CA THR A 217 6.43 28.11 -8.12
C THR A 217 7.35 28.17 -6.90
N THR A 218 7.22 29.19 -6.05
CA THR A 218 8.05 29.35 -4.85
C THR A 218 7.70 28.28 -3.82
N SER A 219 6.42 28.13 -3.50
CA SER A 219 5.97 27.08 -2.58
C SER A 219 6.20 25.69 -3.17
N ALA A 220 5.95 25.51 -4.47
CA ALA A 220 6.21 24.25 -5.15
C ALA A 220 7.69 23.84 -5.01
N ALA A 221 8.63 24.75 -5.30
CA ALA A 221 10.06 24.48 -5.17
C ALA A 221 10.49 24.15 -3.73
N LYS A 222 9.94 24.87 -2.74
CA LYS A 222 10.19 24.59 -1.32
C LYS A 222 9.82 23.15 -0.95
N TYR A 223 8.59 22.74 -1.25
CA TYR A 223 8.12 21.39 -0.91
C TYR A 223 8.78 20.30 -1.76
N THR A 224 9.17 20.61 -3.00
CA THR A 224 10.03 19.72 -3.80
C THR A 224 11.34 19.46 -3.08
N GLN A 225 12.05 20.50 -2.65
CA GLN A 225 13.33 20.33 -1.97
C GLN A 225 13.18 19.56 -0.65
N THR A 226 12.11 19.85 0.12
CA THR A 226 11.79 19.09 1.34
C THR A 226 11.56 17.61 1.04
N ALA A 227 10.75 17.27 0.03
CA ALA A 227 10.51 15.89 -0.37
C ALA A 227 11.81 15.18 -0.80
N LEU A 228 12.66 15.85 -1.59
CA LEU A 228 13.90 15.24 -2.09
C LEU A 228 14.94 14.96 -0.99
N ASN A 229 14.87 15.65 0.16
CA ASN A 229 15.78 15.45 1.30
C ASN A 229 15.53 14.14 2.07
N PHE A 230 14.33 13.56 1.98
CA PHE A 230 14.09 12.22 2.53
C PHE A 230 15.00 11.20 1.83
N SER A 231 15.57 10.25 2.55
CA SER A 231 16.61 9.38 1.98
C SER A 231 16.80 8.06 2.71
N SER A 232 15.80 7.59 3.47
CA SER A 232 15.84 6.27 4.12
C SER A 232 15.90 5.13 3.07
N THR A 233 16.12 3.89 3.53
CA THR A 233 15.95 2.69 2.68
C THR A 233 14.54 2.64 2.09
N MET A 234 13.52 2.87 2.92
CA MET A 234 12.12 2.82 2.49
C MET A 234 11.81 3.90 1.43
N ASP A 235 12.34 5.12 1.60
CA ASP A 235 12.19 6.18 0.60
C ASP A 235 12.79 5.80 -0.76
N ALA A 236 13.89 5.04 -0.75
CA ALA A 236 14.58 4.57 -1.94
C ALA A 236 13.83 3.45 -2.66
N VAL A 237 12.95 2.74 -1.95
CA VAL A 237 12.11 1.69 -2.52
C VAL A 237 10.81 2.28 -3.07
N LEU A 238 10.17 3.20 -2.34
CA LEU A 238 8.81 3.65 -2.65
C LEU A 238 8.76 4.74 -3.72
N TYR A 239 9.72 5.67 -3.74
CA TYR A 239 9.58 6.94 -4.45
C TYR A 239 10.47 7.19 -5.67
N PRO A 240 11.20 6.24 -6.30
CA PRO A 240 12.00 6.59 -7.47
C PRO A 240 11.25 7.34 -8.59
N PRO A 241 10.04 6.93 -9.02
CA PRO A 241 9.29 7.65 -10.05
C PRO A 241 8.90 9.07 -9.62
N LEU A 242 8.38 9.23 -8.39
CA LEU A 242 7.94 10.53 -7.89
C LEU A 242 9.13 11.49 -7.70
N ARG A 243 10.30 10.98 -7.33
CA ARG A 243 11.55 11.77 -7.29
C ARG A 243 11.93 12.30 -8.67
N ALA A 244 11.78 11.47 -9.70
CA ALA A 244 12.03 11.86 -11.09
C ALA A 244 11.14 13.04 -11.48
N GLU A 245 9.84 12.95 -11.19
CA GLU A 245 8.88 14.02 -11.49
C GLU A 245 9.26 15.34 -10.79
N LEU A 246 9.64 15.27 -9.51
CA LEU A 246 10.05 16.43 -8.74
C LEU A 246 11.34 17.07 -9.27
N LYS A 247 12.32 16.27 -9.69
CA LYS A 247 13.57 16.77 -10.28
C LYS A 247 13.33 17.39 -11.65
N TYR A 248 12.49 16.76 -12.47
CA TYR A 248 12.08 17.32 -13.75
C TYR A 248 11.30 18.64 -13.59
N GLN A 249 10.48 18.75 -12.54
CA GLN A 249 9.79 20.00 -12.21
C GLN A 249 10.76 21.15 -11.89
N LEU A 250 11.90 20.87 -11.23
CA LEU A 250 12.93 21.88 -10.95
C LEU A 250 13.82 22.15 -12.17
N ASN A 251 14.08 21.15 -12.98
CA ASN A 251 14.93 21.22 -14.15
C ASN A 251 14.33 20.38 -15.29
N ASN A 252 13.78 21.04 -16.31
CA ASN A 252 13.16 20.39 -17.47
C ASN A 252 14.16 19.62 -18.37
N LYS A 253 15.46 19.68 -18.10
CA LYS A 253 16.50 18.87 -18.75
C LYS A 253 16.94 17.67 -17.92
N TYR A 254 16.32 17.43 -16.77
CA TYR A 254 16.66 16.31 -15.91
C TYR A 254 16.47 14.99 -16.65
N ASP A 255 17.48 14.13 -16.55
CA ASP A 255 17.48 12.76 -17.02
C ASP A 255 17.81 11.79 -15.86
N GLN A 256 17.34 10.55 -15.94
CA GLN A 256 17.55 9.54 -14.89
C GLN A 256 19.02 9.27 -14.57
N TYR A 257 19.94 9.46 -15.53
CA TYR A 257 21.38 9.29 -15.34
C TYR A 257 22.04 10.51 -14.67
N ASP A 258 21.31 11.61 -14.43
CA ASP A 258 21.79 12.71 -13.58
C ASP A 258 21.87 12.32 -12.10
N ASP A 259 21.28 11.19 -11.72
CA ASP A 259 21.46 10.55 -10.42
C ASP A 259 22.47 9.40 -10.47
N ALA A 260 22.58 8.66 -9.36
CA ALA A 260 23.25 7.36 -9.39
C ALA A 260 22.38 6.37 -10.16
N TYR A 261 23.01 5.50 -10.94
CA TYR A 261 22.31 4.46 -11.70
C TYR A 261 23.10 3.16 -11.62
N LEU A 262 22.48 2.09 -11.13
CA LEU A 262 23.16 0.81 -10.91
C LEU A 262 23.01 -0.06 -12.16
N ALA A 263 24.11 -0.36 -12.83
CA ALA A 263 24.18 -1.37 -13.86
C ALA A 263 24.76 -2.68 -13.31
N ILE A 264 24.22 -3.80 -13.76
CA ILE A 264 24.67 -5.15 -13.40
C ILE A 264 24.59 -6.02 -14.65
N LYS A 265 25.65 -6.76 -14.95
CA LYS A 265 25.73 -7.55 -16.19
C LYS A 265 24.75 -8.72 -16.19
N GLN A 266 24.58 -9.36 -15.03
CA GLN A 266 23.76 -10.55 -14.89
C GLN A 266 23.15 -10.59 -13.49
N THR A 267 21.83 -10.63 -13.43
CA THR A 267 21.09 -10.68 -12.17
C THR A 267 20.88 -12.10 -11.66
N THR A 268 20.99 -13.13 -12.50
CA THR A 268 20.77 -14.54 -12.11
C THR A 268 22.02 -15.38 -12.34
N ARG A 269 22.49 -16.11 -11.33
CA ARG A 269 23.65 -17.02 -11.43
C ARG A 269 23.27 -18.44 -11.04
N ASP A 270 23.36 -19.36 -11.99
CA ASP A 270 23.32 -20.80 -11.73
C ASP A 270 24.70 -21.27 -11.29
N ILE A 271 24.78 -21.83 -10.08
CA ILE A 271 26.02 -22.36 -9.51
C ILE A 271 26.13 -23.88 -9.63
N GLY A 272 25.19 -24.51 -10.33
CA GLY A 272 25.16 -25.93 -10.61
C GLY A 272 24.99 -26.77 -9.35
N LYS A 273 25.68 -27.91 -9.33
CA LYS A 273 25.67 -28.85 -8.21
C LYS A 273 26.67 -28.42 -7.16
N ILE A 274 26.22 -28.36 -5.91
CA ILE A 274 27.08 -28.06 -4.76
C ILE A 274 26.93 -29.12 -3.68
N GLU A 275 28.04 -29.45 -3.04
CA GLU A 275 28.05 -30.34 -1.88
C GLU A 275 27.47 -29.62 -0.66
N ARG A 276 26.70 -30.34 0.15
CA ARG A 276 26.13 -29.82 1.39
C ARG A 276 27.15 -29.23 2.39
N SER A 277 28.42 -29.68 2.33
CA SER A 277 29.50 -29.21 3.19
C SER A 277 30.11 -27.87 2.75
N LYS A 278 29.90 -27.44 1.50
CA LYS A 278 30.52 -26.25 0.92
C LYS A 278 29.60 -25.04 1.01
N LYS A 279 30.14 -23.88 1.40
CA LYS A 279 29.42 -22.60 1.43
C LYS A 279 29.91 -21.73 0.27
N PRO A 280 29.34 -21.85 -0.93
CA PRO A 280 29.82 -21.08 -2.07
C PRO A 280 29.59 -19.59 -1.85
N VAL A 281 30.56 -18.79 -2.31
CA VAL A 281 30.46 -17.33 -2.39
C VAL A 281 30.26 -16.94 -3.86
N ILE A 282 29.20 -16.20 -4.14
CA ILE A 282 28.82 -15.77 -5.49
C ILE A 282 28.92 -14.25 -5.56
N SER A 283 29.87 -13.75 -6.35
CA SER A 283 30.05 -12.31 -6.56
C SER A 283 29.23 -11.79 -7.73
N PHE A 284 28.49 -10.71 -7.48
CA PHE A 284 27.79 -9.89 -8.47
C PHE A 284 28.50 -8.55 -8.60
N GLN A 285 29.10 -8.31 -9.76
CA GLN A 285 29.74 -7.02 -10.06
C GLN A 285 28.67 -6.00 -10.48
N VAL A 286 28.64 -4.88 -9.77
CA VAL A 286 27.78 -3.73 -10.05
C VAL A 286 28.63 -2.54 -10.48
N LYS A 287 28.07 -1.68 -11.33
CA LYS A 287 28.70 -0.46 -11.84
C LYS A 287 27.79 0.74 -11.64
N ASN A 288 28.37 1.88 -11.26
CA ASN A 288 27.64 3.13 -11.31
C ASN A 288 27.75 3.75 -12.71
N VAL A 289 26.66 3.73 -13.48
CA VAL A 289 26.57 4.35 -14.81
C VAL A 289 25.87 5.70 -14.78
N GLY A 290 25.56 6.21 -13.59
CA GLY A 290 25.00 7.54 -13.37
C GLY A 290 26.07 8.59 -13.08
N LYS A 291 25.66 9.84 -12.90
CA LYS A 291 26.54 11.01 -12.68
C LYS A 291 26.75 11.35 -11.21
N LYS A 292 25.99 10.76 -10.28
CA LYS A 292 26.16 10.95 -8.83
C LYS A 292 26.73 9.71 -8.15
N PRO A 293 27.40 9.85 -6.99
CA PRO A 293 27.88 8.71 -6.20
C PRO A 293 26.75 7.72 -5.86
N LEU A 294 26.98 6.45 -6.15
CA LEU A 294 26.09 5.35 -5.83
C LEU A 294 26.41 4.80 -4.44
N LEU A 295 25.41 4.71 -3.57
CA LEU A 295 25.51 4.12 -2.25
C LEU A 295 24.54 2.95 -2.14
N ILE A 296 25.07 1.75 -1.89
CA ILE A 296 24.27 0.57 -1.55
C ILE A 296 23.86 0.67 -0.08
N LYS A 297 22.60 1.02 0.16
CA LYS A 297 22.05 1.20 1.51
C LYS A 297 21.93 -0.14 2.22
N GLU A 298 21.37 -1.12 1.52
CA GLU A 298 21.04 -2.40 2.11
C GLU A 298 21.00 -3.50 1.03
N VAL A 299 21.34 -4.72 1.42
CA VAL A 299 21.09 -5.93 0.62
C VAL A 299 20.24 -6.88 1.45
N VAL A 300 18.97 -7.03 1.09
CA VAL A 300 17.99 -7.85 1.82
C VAL A 300 17.91 -9.23 1.19
N VAL A 301 18.20 -10.28 1.94
CA VAL A 301 18.12 -11.68 1.48
C VAL A 301 16.73 -12.28 1.73
N SER A 302 16.27 -13.15 0.84
CA SER A 302 14.96 -13.82 0.97
C SER A 302 14.91 -14.93 2.03
N CYS A 303 16.07 -15.42 2.48
CA CYS A 303 16.20 -16.56 3.38
C CYS A 303 17.41 -16.38 4.30
N SER A 304 17.31 -16.82 5.56
CA SER A 304 18.42 -16.87 6.52
C SER A 304 19.56 -17.81 6.12
N CYS A 305 19.34 -18.66 5.10
CA CYS A 305 20.33 -19.54 4.49
C CYS A 305 21.30 -18.80 3.54
N THR A 306 21.10 -17.51 3.29
CA THR A 306 22.00 -16.68 2.48
C THR A 306 22.50 -15.50 3.30
N ALA A 307 23.79 -15.18 3.22
CA ALA A 307 24.36 -13.97 3.78
C ALA A 307 24.89 -13.07 2.65
N ALA A 308 24.75 -11.75 2.81
CA ALA A 308 25.22 -10.78 1.83
C ALA A 308 26.34 -9.91 2.40
N GLN A 309 27.36 -9.64 1.59
CA GLN A 309 28.42 -8.67 1.85
C GLN A 309 28.48 -7.67 0.69
N TRP A 310 28.62 -6.38 1.01
CA TRP A 310 28.61 -5.30 0.01
C TRP A 310 29.43 -4.10 0.47
N PRO A 311 29.92 -3.25 -0.45
CA PRO A 311 30.64 -2.03 -0.09
C PRO A 311 29.75 -1.06 0.69
N LYS A 312 30.29 -0.48 1.77
CA LYS A 312 29.64 0.57 2.56
C LYS A 312 30.04 1.99 2.15
N LYS A 313 31.05 2.10 1.27
CA LYS A 313 31.50 3.36 0.68
C LYS A 313 30.73 3.65 -0.60
N ASN A 314 30.78 4.91 -1.03
CA ASN A 314 30.28 5.32 -2.33
C ASN A 314 31.05 4.64 -3.47
N ILE A 315 30.32 4.27 -4.52
CA ILE A 315 30.82 3.83 -5.81
C ILE A 315 30.71 5.04 -6.74
N MET A 316 31.85 5.63 -7.12
CA MET A 316 31.85 6.87 -7.92
C MET A 316 31.37 6.61 -9.35
N PRO A 317 30.95 7.64 -10.11
CA PRO A 317 30.58 7.49 -11.52
C PRO A 317 31.66 6.73 -12.32
N GLY A 318 31.25 5.68 -13.03
CA GLY A 318 32.12 4.81 -13.81
C GLY A 318 32.81 3.70 -13.02
N GLU A 319 32.81 3.74 -11.68
CA GLU A 319 33.42 2.71 -10.84
C GLU A 319 32.55 1.46 -10.68
N GLU A 320 33.23 0.36 -10.35
CA GLU A 320 32.65 -0.96 -10.15
C GLU A 320 32.90 -1.45 -8.72
N ALA A 321 31.98 -2.26 -8.20
CA ALA A 321 32.15 -2.94 -6.92
C ALA A 321 31.44 -4.30 -6.92
N ASN A 322 31.77 -5.16 -5.96
CA ASN A 322 31.16 -6.49 -5.84
C ASN A 322 30.16 -6.54 -4.69
N ILE A 323 29.08 -7.28 -4.92
CA ILE A 323 28.15 -7.75 -3.88
C ILE A 323 28.26 -9.27 -3.83
N ASP A 324 28.63 -9.80 -2.67
CA ASP A 324 28.91 -11.22 -2.49
C ASP A 324 27.78 -11.88 -1.71
N LEU A 325 27.20 -12.95 -2.28
CA LEU A 325 26.24 -13.81 -1.60
C LEU A 325 26.92 -15.10 -1.16
N THR A 326 26.94 -15.36 0.14
CA THR A 326 27.36 -16.65 0.72
C THR A 326 26.13 -17.51 0.96
N TYR A 327 26.01 -18.63 0.25
CA TYR A 327 24.93 -19.60 0.46
C TYR A 327 25.33 -20.70 1.44
N LYS A 328 24.45 -21.03 2.38
CA LYS A 328 24.57 -22.17 3.29
C LYS A 328 23.59 -23.27 2.84
N PRO A 329 24.08 -24.35 2.20
CA PRO A 329 23.22 -25.41 1.70
C PRO A 329 22.33 -26.05 2.78
N GLY A 330 21.09 -26.30 2.39
CA GLY A 330 20.07 -26.92 3.23
C GLY A 330 19.97 -28.43 3.01
N LYS A 331 18.73 -28.88 2.72
CA LYS A 331 18.47 -30.26 2.28
C LYS A 331 18.89 -30.45 0.82
N GLU A 332 19.13 -31.70 0.44
CA GLU A 332 19.32 -32.10 -0.96
C GLU A 332 18.12 -31.64 -1.81
N GLY A 333 18.40 -31.20 -3.04
CA GLY A 333 17.39 -30.73 -3.97
C GLY A 333 17.71 -29.39 -4.62
N VAL A 334 16.78 -28.94 -5.48
CA VAL A 334 16.87 -27.65 -6.16
C VAL A 334 16.68 -26.52 -5.15
N PHE A 335 17.48 -25.46 -5.28
CA PHE A 335 17.27 -24.24 -4.53
C PHE A 335 17.29 -23.02 -5.45
N GLN A 336 16.57 -21.99 -5.02
CA GLN A 336 16.64 -20.65 -5.58
C GLN A 336 16.61 -19.66 -4.43
N GLN A 337 17.58 -18.74 -4.38
CA GLN A 337 17.66 -17.69 -3.38
C GLN A 337 17.75 -16.34 -4.07
N THR A 338 17.12 -15.33 -3.48
CA THR A 338 17.05 -13.99 -4.02
C THR A 338 17.58 -12.99 -3.00
N ALA A 339 18.26 -11.95 -3.47
CA ALA A 339 18.60 -10.78 -2.68
C ALA A 339 18.18 -9.50 -3.40
N TYR A 340 17.73 -8.51 -2.62
CA TYR A 340 17.29 -7.21 -3.09
C TYR A 340 18.35 -6.16 -2.74
N ILE A 341 18.97 -5.59 -3.75
CA ILE A 341 19.91 -4.49 -3.61
C ILE A 341 19.10 -3.20 -3.54
N ILE A 342 19.18 -2.51 -2.40
CA ILE A 342 18.53 -1.22 -2.18
C ILE A 342 19.61 -0.15 -2.13
N SER A 343 19.46 0.90 -2.93
CA SER A 343 20.47 1.94 -3.09
C SER A 343 19.84 3.32 -3.21
N ASN A 344 20.66 4.38 -3.31
CA ASN A 344 20.19 5.70 -3.72
C ASN A 344 20.03 5.85 -5.24
N ALA A 345 20.21 4.78 -6.02
CA ALA A 345 20.08 4.83 -7.47
C ALA A 345 18.65 5.13 -7.91
N PHE A 346 18.51 5.70 -9.10
CA PHE A 346 17.22 5.88 -9.76
C PHE A 346 16.45 4.55 -9.92
N ASN A 347 17.16 3.47 -10.21
CA ASN A 347 16.59 2.14 -10.41
C ASN A 347 16.59 1.25 -9.14
N SER A 348 16.56 1.85 -7.94
CA SER A 348 16.35 1.09 -6.70
C SER A 348 14.92 0.51 -6.69
N SER A 349 14.67 -0.76 -6.33
CA SER A 349 15.57 -1.85 -5.91
C SER A 349 15.91 -2.81 -7.06
N VAL A 350 17.14 -3.35 -7.07
CA VAL A 350 17.60 -4.34 -8.07
C VAL A 350 17.63 -5.73 -7.45
N THR A 351 16.99 -6.71 -8.10
CA THR A 351 16.95 -8.10 -7.65
C THR A 351 18.08 -8.93 -8.25
N ILE A 352 18.79 -9.68 -7.41
CA ILE A 352 19.76 -10.71 -7.83
C ILE A 352 19.34 -12.09 -7.31
N THR A 353 19.61 -13.13 -8.09
CA THR A 353 19.16 -14.50 -7.83
C THR A 353 20.32 -15.48 -8.00
N ILE A 354 20.42 -16.45 -7.10
CA ILE A 354 21.26 -17.64 -7.24
C ILE A 354 20.37 -18.88 -7.27
N ASN A 355 20.68 -19.82 -8.15
CA ASN A 355 19.99 -21.10 -8.25
C ASN A 355 20.99 -22.26 -8.46
N GLY A 356 20.54 -23.47 -8.17
CA GLY A 356 21.37 -24.67 -8.31
C GLY A 356 20.74 -25.89 -7.64
N TYR A 357 21.56 -26.90 -7.37
CA TYR A 357 21.15 -28.15 -6.73
C TYR A 357 22.12 -28.53 -5.61
N VAL A 358 21.61 -28.82 -4.41
CA VAL A 358 22.39 -29.37 -3.31
C VAL A 358 22.41 -30.89 -3.42
N GLN A 359 23.59 -31.50 -3.36
CA GLN A 359 23.82 -32.95 -3.30
C GLN A 359 24.63 -33.36 -2.07
#